data_AF-A0A1Z9G0Q8-F1
#
_entry.id   AF-A0A1Z9G0Q8-F1
#
_cell.length_a   1.000
_cell.length_b   1.000
_cell.length_c   1.000
_cell.angle_alpha   90.00
_cell.angle_beta   90.00
_cell.angle_gamma   90.00
#
_symmetry.space_group_name_H-M   'P 1'
#
loop_
_entity.id
_entity.type
_entity.pdbx_description
1 polymer ?
#
loop_
_entity_poly.entity_id
_entity_poly.type
_entity_poly.pdbx_seq_one_letter_code
_entity_poly.pdbx_strand_id
1 'polypeptide(L)'
;MKRIILIFIICLTVTQLKANVIANLKSTPVTKFDFLLKDYRNAINLQISRYMNEVDNFRVRLDKIKMNFAFDEETQLFIIDLYARVDQNRYSQKKIKIKKRDCNIIRNKIFVNKYGYGMLLSSKPTSYFTKNYITNNAIFLLKNTSLNNEEKKEIIKKSIINIELDHPSANQNITCKGTLNQVPLN
;
A
#
# COMPACT_ATOMS: atom_id res chain seq x y z
N MET A 1 -27.99 31.23 43.31
CA MET A 1 -27.39 29.93 43.68
C MET A 1 -27.69 28.79 42.70
N LYS A 2 -28.95 28.50 42.33
CA LYS A 2 -29.30 27.37 41.43
C LYS A 2 -28.56 27.36 40.08
N ARG A 3 -28.36 28.52 39.43
CA ARG A 3 -27.62 28.63 38.15
C ARG A 3 -26.12 28.33 38.28
N ILE A 4 -25.49 28.69 39.41
CA ILE A 4 -24.06 28.43 39.66
C ILE A 4 -23.83 26.94 39.92
N ILE A 5 -24.75 26.29 40.66
CA ILE A 5 -24.72 24.84 40.91
C ILE A 5 -24.88 24.07 39.59
N LEU A 6 -25.78 24.51 38.70
CA LEU A 6 -25.98 23.88 37.39
C LEU A 6 -24.73 23.98 36.50
N ILE A 7 -24.06 25.15 36.48
CA ILE A 7 -22.80 25.33 35.74
C ILE A 7 -21.70 24.43 36.31
N PHE A 8 -21.63 24.27 37.64
CA PHE A 8 -20.64 23.41 38.28
C PHE A 8 -20.86 21.92 37.96
N ILE A 9 -22.11 21.46 37.90
CA ILE A 9 -22.47 20.09 37.52
C ILE A 9 -22.14 19.82 36.04
N ILE A 10 -22.41 20.78 35.14
CA ILE A 10 -22.05 20.67 33.72
C ILE A 10 -20.52 20.65 33.54
N CYS A 11 -19.76 21.38 34.36
CA CYS A 11 -18.29 21.36 34.30
C CYS A 11 -17.70 20.01 34.77
N LEU A 12 -18.36 19.32 35.72
CA LEU A 12 -17.92 18.02 36.24
C LEU A 12 -18.20 16.85 35.29
N THR A 13 -19.21 16.92 34.42
CA THR A 13 -19.49 15.84 33.44
C THR A 13 -18.54 15.89 32.24
N VAL A 14 -18.04 17.07 31.87
CA VAL A 14 -17.08 17.23 30.76
C VAL A 14 -15.68 16.70 31.13
N THR A 15 -15.29 16.73 32.40
CA THR A 15 -14.00 16.19 32.86
C THR A 15 -13.97 14.66 32.91
N GLN A 16 -15.09 14.01 33.24
CA GLN A 16 -15.21 12.54 33.23
C GLN A 16 -15.09 11.93 31.83
N LEU A 17 -15.55 12.64 30.79
CA LEU A 17 -15.42 12.20 29.39
C LEU A 17 -13.98 12.21 28.88
N LYS A 18 -13.13 13.14 29.32
CA LYS A 18 -11.72 13.23 28.89
C LYS A 18 -10.78 12.30 29.67
N ALA A 19 -11.07 12.02 30.94
CA ALA A 19 -10.24 11.14 31.77
C ALA A 19 -10.30 9.66 31.31
N ASN A 20 -11.29 9.26 30.53
CA ASN A 20 -11.54 7.85 30.21
C ASN A 20 -10.84 7.36 28.93
N VAL A 21 -10.41 8.23 28.02
CA VAL A 21 -9.82 7.78 26.74
C VAL A 21 -8.45 7.13 26.94
N ILE A 22 -7.55 7.75 27.73
CA ILE A 22 -6.22 7.21 27.98
C ILE A 22 -6.29 5.91 28.81
N ALA A 23 -7.20 5.86 29.79
CA ALA A 23 -7.44 4.64 30.57
C ALA A 23 -7.94 3.49 29.69
N ASN A 24 -8.91 3.78 28.81
CA ASN A 24 -9.43 2.81 27.84
C ASN A 24 -8.37 2.34 26.82
N LEU A 25 -7.48 3.25 26.38
CA LEU A 25 -6.36 2.88 25.50
C LEU A 25 -5.35 1.98 26.21
N LYS A 26 -5.07 2.23 27.50
CA LYS A 26 -4.20 1.35 28.31
C LYS A 26 -4.84 -0.01 28.57
N SER A 27 -6.16 -0.08 28.69
CA SER A 27 -6.89 -1.33 28.94
C SER A 27 -7.15 -2.15 27.68
N THR A 28 -7.02 -1.55 26.48
CA THR A 28 -7.16 -2.27 25.21
C THR A 28 -5.81 -2.85 24.81
N PRO A 29 -5.61 -4.17 24.90
CA PRO A 29 -4.32 -4.77 24.58
C PRO A 29 -4.05 -4.68 23.08
N VAL A 30 -2.91 -4.11 22.70
CA VAL A 30 -2.42 -4.13 21.32
C VAL A 30 -1.64 -5.41 21.10
N THR A 31 -1.98 -6.15 20.05
CA THR A 31 -1.32 -7.41 19.72
C THR A 31 -0.04 -7.17 18.92
N LYS A 32 0.86 -8.16 18.91
CA LYS A 32 2.01 -8.16 17.99
C LYS A 32 1.57 -8.08 16.52
N PHE A 33 0.38 -8.59 16.22
CA PHE A 33 -0.20 -8.55 14.88
C PHE A 33 -0.60 -7.13 14.47
N ASP A 34 -1.17 -6.33 15.37
CA ASP A 34 -1.48 -4.93 15.09
C ASP A 34 -0.22 -4.12 14.72
N PHE A 35 0.89 -4.36 15.43
CA PHE A 35 2.18 -3.77 15.10
C PHE A 35 2.71 -4.24 13.74
N LEU A 36 2.59 -5.54 13.43
CA LEU A 36 2.95 -6.09 12.12
C LEU A 36 2.18 -5.41 10.98
N LEU A 37 0.85 -5.28 11.11
CA LEU A 37 0.00 -4.63 10.12
C LEU A 37 0.41 -3.17 9.92
N LYS A 38 0.62 -2.44 11.02
CA LYS A 38 1.05 -1.04 11.00
C LYS A 38 2.42 -0.89 10.34
N ASP A 39 3.39 -1.71 10.70
CA ASP A 39 4.75 -1.61 10.16
C ASP A 39 4.80 -1.96 8.68
N TYR A 40 4.07 -2.98 8.25
CA TYR A 40 3.99 -3.35 6.84
C TYR A 40 3.34 -2.24 6.02
N ARG A 41 2.21 -1.70 6.48
CA ARG A 41 1.52 -0.55 5.86
C ARG A 41 2.45 0.66 5.73
N ASN A 42 3.17 0.99 6.81
CA ASN A 42 4.08 2.13 6.83
C ASN A 42 5.26 1.94 5.86
N ALA A 43 5.81 0.73 5.77
CA ALA A 43 6.88 0.43 4.85
C ALA A 43 6.44 0.58 3.38
N ILE A 44 5.22 0.11 3.04
CA ILE A 44 4.65 0.29 1.69
C ILE A 44 4.43 1.78 1.40
N ASN A 45 3.83 2.54 2.32
CA ASN A 45 3.63 3.98 2.17
C ASN A 45 4.94 4.75 1.97
N LEU A 46 6.01 4.33 2.65
CA LEU A 46 7.33 4.92 2.44
C LEU A 46 7.85 4.66 1.03
N GLN A 47 7.68 3.45 0.48
CA GLN A 47 8.09 3.16 -0.90
C GLN A 47 7.24 3.89 -1.93
N ILE A 48 5.93 4.02 -1.67
CA ILE A 48 5.03 4.85 -2.46
C ILE A 48 5.54 6.29 -2.51
N SER A 49 5.88 6.88 -1.36
CA SER A 49 6.43 8.23 -1.29
C SER A 49 7.74 8.35 -2.07
N ARG A 50 8.65 7.38 -1.94
CA ARG A 50 9.91 7.36 -2.71
C ARG A 50 9.66 7.30 -4.21
N TYR A 51 8.74 6.46 -4.66
CA TYR A 51 8.38 6.33 -6.07
C TYR A 51 7.78 7.63 -6.64
N MET A 52 6.94 8.33 -5.87
CA MET A 52 6.35 9.60 -6.28
C MET A 52 7.38 10.75 -6.34
N ASN A 53 8.43 10.68 -5.53
CA ASN A 53 9.52 11.67 -5.51
C ASN A 53 10.69 11.32 -6.45
N GLU A 54 10.64 10.19 -7.15
CA GLU A 54 11.69 9.78 -8.09
C GLU A 54 11.62 10.65 -9.35
N VAL A 55 12.68 11.44 -9.57
CA VAL A 55 12.84 12.33 -10.75
C VAL A 55 12.70 11.54 -12.06
N ASP A 56 13.15 10.29 -12.06
CA ASP A 56 13.21 9.40 -13.22
C ASP A 56 12.04 8.42 -13.33
N ASN A 57 10.84 8.77 -12.85
CA ASN A 57 9.64 7.95 -13.06
C ASN A 57 9.12 8.00 -14.52
N PHE A 58 10.03 7.87 -15.48
CA PHE A 58 9.76 7.97 -16.91
C PHE A 58 8.89 6.83 -17.43
N ARG A 59 8.90 5.67 -16.77
CA ARG A 59 8.20 4.47 -17.26
C ARG A 59 6.70 4.55 -17.07
N VAL A 60 6.25 4.91 -15.88
CA VAL A 60 4.83 5.10 -15.56
C VAL A 60 4.71 6.31 -14.65
N ARG A 61 4.48 7.48 -15.24
CA ARG A 61 4.42 8.72 -14.46
C ARG A 61 3.03 8.86 -13.85
N LEU A 62 2.98 9.12 -12.55
CA LEU A 62 1.76 9.22 -11.77
C LEU A 62 1.61 10.63 -11.20
N ASP A 63 0.38 11.13 -11.18
CA ASP A 63 0.01 12.33 -10.42
C ASP A 63 -0.38 11.96 -8.99
N LYS A 64 -0.94 10.75 -8.82
CA LYS A 64 -1.51 10.34 -7.55
C LYS A 64 -1.38 8.85 -7.35
N ILE A 65 -1.21 8.47 -6.09
CA ILE A 65 -1.27 7.11 -5.63
C ILE A 65 -1.89 7.08 -4.24
N LYS A 66 -2.81 6.16 -4.02
CA LYS A 66 -3.45 5.89 -2.74
C LYS A 66 -3.39 4.40 -2.49
N MET A 67 -3.19 4.03 -1.24
CA MET A 67 -3.14 2.63 -0.83
C MET A 67 -4.07 2.40 0.35
N ASN A 68 -4.90 1.37 0.22
CA ASN A 68 -5.60 0.75 1.32
C ASN A 68 -4.93 -0.59 1.66
N PHE A 69 -4.86 -0.89 2.94
CA PHE A 69 -4.24 -2.10 3.46
C PHE A 69 -5.16 -2.69 4.51
N ALA A 70 -5.49 -3.96 4.33
CA ALA A 70 -6.32 -4.72 5.25
C ALA A 70 -5.77 -6.12 5.42
N PHE A 71 -6.17 -6.77 6.50
CA PHE A 71 -6.05 -8.22 6.64
C PHE A 71 -7.45 -8.81 6.63
N ASP A 72 -7.64 -9.83 5.81
CA ASP A 72 -8.86 -10.60 5.73
C ASP A 72 -8.73 -11.82 6.65
N GLU A 73 -9.51 -11.82 7.73
CA GLU A 73 -9.50 -12.89 8.74
C GLU A 73 -10.07 -14.21 8.21
N GLU A 74 -10.99 -14.19 7.25
CA GLU A 74 -11.61 -15.40 6.71
C GLU A 74 -10.63 -16.12 5.77
N THR A 75 -10.02 -15.37 4.86
CA THR A 75 -9.08 -15.93 3.88
C THR A 75 -7.64 -15.99 4.40
N GLN A 76 -7.35 -15.34 5.52
CA GLN A 76 -6.02 -15.20 6.11
C GLN A 76 -5.02 -14.55 5.14
N LEU A 77 -5.48 -13.53 4.40
CA LEU A 77 -4.72 -12.82 3.37
C LEU A 77 -4.51 -11.35 3.72
N PHE A 78 -3.35 -10.81 3.36
CA PHE A 78 -3.10 -9.37 3.39
C PHE A 78 -3.60 -8.76 2.08
N ILE A 79 -4.56 -7.85 2.15
CA ILE A 79 -5.16 -7.22 0.97
C ILE A 79 -4.57 -5.82 0.80
N ILE A 80 -3.98 -5.58 -0.37
CA ILE A 80 -3.37 -4.32 -0.74
C ILE A 80 -4.12 -3.76 -1.96
N ASP A 81 -4.93 -2.73 -1.74
CA ASP A 81 -5.61 -2.03 -2.83
C ASP A 81 -4.87 -0.75 -3.16
N LEU A 82 -4.43 -0.63 -4.40
CA LEU A 82 -3.64 0.47 -4.88
C LEU A 82 -4.37 1.17 -6.01
N TYR A 83 -4.83 2.39 -5.73
CA TYR A 83 -5.34 3.29 -6.75
C TYR A 83 -4.19 4.20 -7.19
N ALA A 84 -3.96 4.30 -8.48
CA ALA A 84 -2.99 5.23 -9.05
C ALA A 84 -3.58 5.96 -10.26
N ARG A 85 -3.35 7.27 -10.30
CA ARG A 85 -3.72 8.12 -11.43
C ARG A 85 -2.46 8.48 -12.19
N VAL A 86 -2.43 8.16 -13.48
CA VAL A 86 -1.30 8.54 -14.34
C VAL A 86 -1.24 10.05 -14.54
N ASP A 87 -0.07 10.55 -14.94
CA ASP A 87 0.12 11.97 -15.26
C ASP A 87 -0.85 12.40 -16.36
N GLN A 88 -1.86 13.19 -15.97
CA GLN A 88 -3.00 13.44 -16.84
C GLN A 88 -2.61 14.26 -18.07
N ASN A 89 -1.68 15.19 -17.89
CA ASN A 89 -1.19 16.05 -18.96
C ASN A 89 -0.35 15.25 -19.96
N ARG A 90 0.62 14.48 -19.45
CA ARG A 90 1.52 13.67 -20.28
C ARG A 90 0.75 12.65 -21.10
N TYR A 91 -0.18 11.93 -20.48
CA TYR A 91 -0.90 10.84 -21.14
C TYR A 91 -1.93 11.35 -22.15
N SER A 92 -2.60 12.47 -21.85
CA SER A 92 -3.49 13.16 -22.80
C SER A 92 -2.72 13.70 -24.01
N GLN A 93 -1.66 14.49 -23.80
CA GLN A 93 -0.92 15.16 -24.88
C GLN A 93 -0.17 14.17 -25.79
N LYS A 94 0.48 13.17 -25.20
CA LYS A 94 1.28 12.19 -25.96
C LYS A 94 0.49 10.97 -26.40
N LYS A 95 -0.83 10.92 -26.15
CA LYS A 95 -1.72 9.80 -26.48
C LYS A 95 -1.18 8.44 -26.02
N ILE A 96 -0.56 8.41 -24.83
CA ILE A 96 0.05 7.21 -24.27
C ILE A 96 -1.05 6.32 -23.72
N LYS A 97 -1.13 5.07 -24.16
CA LYS A 97 -2.04 4.08 -23.58
C LYS A 97 -1.39 3.38 -22.40
N ILE A 98 -2.12 3.23 -21.30
CA ILE A 98 -1.71 2.34 -20.22
C ILE A 98 -1.88 0.88 -20.61
N LYS A 99 -1.01 0.02 -20.08
CA LYS A 99 -0.96 -1.43 -20.35
C LYS A 99 -0.82 -2.21 -19.05
N LYS A 100 -1.20 -3.50 -19.03
CA LYS A 100 -1.01 -4.40 -17.86
C LYS A 100 0.41 -4.41 -17.30
N ARG A 101 1.41 -4.17 -18.17
CA ARG A 101 2.81 -3.98 -17.78
C ARG A 101 2.99 -2.87 -16.75
N ASP A 102 2.24 -1.79 -16.88
CA ASP A 102 2.41 -0.58 -16.06
C ASP A 102 1.99 -0.86 -14.61
N CYS A 103 0.93 -1.64 -14.39
CA CYS A 103 0.60 -2.18 -13.06
C CYS A 103 1.78 -2.95 -12.45
N ASN A 104 2.38 -3.83 -13.25
CA ASN A 104 3.50 -4.65 -12.81
C ASN A 104 4.72 -3.79 -12.50
N ILE A 105 5.01 -2.76 -13.29
CA ILE A 105 6.09 -1.80 -13.02
C ILE A 105 5.86 -1.08 -11.69
N ILE A 106 4.65 -0.56 -11.46
CA ILE A 106 4.30 0.12 -10.20
C ILE A 106 4.48 -0.83 -9.02
N ARG A 107 3.93 -2.04 -9.10
CA ARG A 107 4.12 -3.09 -8.07
C ARG A 107 5.60 -3.38 -7.85
N ASN A 108 6.37 -3.62 -8.91
CA ASN A 108 7.78 -3.96 -8.78
C ASN A 108 8.56 -2.81 -8.11
N LYS A 109 8.25 -1.56 -8.47
CA LYS A 109 8.89 -0.40 -7.88
C LYS A 109 8.58 -0.24 -6.40
N ILE A 110 7.32 -0.36 -6.01
CA ILE A 110 6.92 -0.19 -4.60
C ILE A 110 7.41 -1.35 -3.74
N PHE A 111 7.31 -2.59 -4.23
CA PHE A 111 7.51 -3.77 -3.39
C PHE A 111 8.89 -4.42 -3.52
N VAL A 112 9.64 -4.10 -4.59
CA VAL A 112 10.95 -4.70 -4.88
C VAL A 112 12.00 -3.62 -5.21
N ASN A 113 11.61 -2.34 -5.25
CA ASN A 113 12.46 -1.21 -5.63
C ASN A 113 13.20 -1.40 -6.96
N LYS A 114 12.60 -2.12 -7.92
CA LYS A 114 13.13 -2.36 -9.26
C LYS A 114 12.01 -2.33 -10.28
N TYR A 115 12.33 -2.04 -11.53
CA TYR A 115 11.30 -2.03 -12.58
C TYR A 115 10.90 -3.44 -13.03
N GLY A 116 11.83 -4.40 -13.12
CA GLY A 116 11.57 -5.77 -13.57
C GLY A 116 11.18 -5.91 -15.05
N TYR A 117 11.35 -4.86 -15.85
CA TYR A 117 11.12 -4.82 -17.29
C TYR A 117 12.29 -4.09 -17.98
N GLY A 118 12.48 -4.31 -19.29
CA GLY A 118 13.43 -3.53 -20.09
C GLY A 118 13.05 -2.05 -20.22
N MET A 119 14.01 -1.20 -20.58
CA MET A 119 13.81 0.27 -20.75
C MET A 119 12.89 0.58 -21.95
N LEU A 120 12.99 -0.19 -23.03
CA LEU A 120 12.26 0.02 -24.29
C LEU A 120 11.13 -1.00 -24.45
N LEU A 121 9.88 -0.55 -24.42
CA LEU A 121 8.62 -1.21 -24.84
C LEU A 121 8.40 -2.71 -24.54
N SER A 122 9.27 -3.37 -23.77
CA SER A 122 9.17 -4.80 -23.50
C SER A 122 7.85 -5.09 -22.82
N SER A 123 7.06 -5.96 -23.42
CA SER A 123 5.81 -6.46 -22.85
C SER A 123 6.04 -7.56 -21.81
N LYS A 124 7.24 -8.15 -21.80
CA LYS A 124 7.61 -9.26 -20.90
C LYS A 124 8.53 -8.79 -19.77
N PRO A 125 8.36 -9.34 -18.56
CA PRO A 125 9.32 -9.17 -17.47
C PRO A 125 10.72 -9.61 -17.89
N THR A 126 11.74 -9.01 -17.28
CA THR A 126 13.12 -9.52 -17.40
C THR A 126 13.20 -10.93 -16.82
N SER A 127 13.99 -11.82 -17.43
CA SER A 127 14.07 -13.25 -17.06
C SER A 127 14.39 -13.50 -15.58
N TYR A 128 15.19 -12.64 -14.95
CA TYR A 128 15.52 -12.75 -13.52
C TYR A 128 14.35 -12.40 -12.58
N PHE A 129 13.31 -11.73 -13.09
CA PHE A 129 12.20 -11.25 -12.28
C PHE A 129 11.17 -12.37 -12.11
N THR A 130 11.48 -13.32 -11.24
CA THR A 130 10.66 -14.51 -10.96
C THR A 130 9.80 -14.35 -9.70
N LYS A 131 8.87 -15.29 -9.46
CA LYS A 131 8.08 -15.35 -8.22
C LYS A 131 8.98 -15.39 -6.97
N ASN A 132 10.04 -16.20 -7.02
CA ASN A 132 11.01 -16.29 -5.92
C ASN A 132 11.80 -14.99 -5.75
N TYR A 133 12.16 -14.33 -6.85
CA TYR A 133 12.84 -13.04 -6.82
C TYR A 133 12.04 -11.98 -6.06
N ILE A 134 10.76 -11.80 -6.40
CA ILE A 134 9.90 -10.84 -5.70
C ILE A 134 9.75 -11.23 -4.25
N THR A 135 9.52 -12.51 -3.96
CA THR A 135 9.35 -13.01 -2.58
C THR A 135 10.56 -12.65 -1.73
N ASN A 136 11.78 -12.95 -2.20
CA ASN A 136 13.01 -12.74 -1.44
C ASN A 136 13.41 -11.26 -1.33
N ASN A 137 13.05 -10.43 -2.31
CA ASN A 137 13.37 -9.01 -2.23
C ASN A 137 12.32 -8.26 -1.41
N ALA A 138 11.03 -8.59 -1.50
CA ALA A 138 9.98 -7.83 -0.81
C ALA A 138 10.00 -7.97 0.73
N ILE A 139 10.70 -8.96 1.29
CA ILE A 139 10.84 -9.11 2.74
C ILE A 139 11.47 -7.88 3.42
N PHE A 140 12.16 -7.00 2.68
CA PHE A 140 12.69 -5.74 3.24
C PHE A 140 11.58 -4.84 3.81
N LEU A 141 10.35 -4.95 3.30
CA LEU A 141 9.19 -4.21 3.80
C LEU A 141 8.85 -4.58 5.24
N LEU A 142 9.25 -5.77 5.67
CA LEU A 142 9.03 -6.31 7.01
C LEU A 142 10.31 -6.24 7.85
N LYS A 143 11.34 -5.50 7.44
CA LYS A 143 12.65 -5.51 8.12
C LYS A 143 12.60 -5.11 9.60
N ASN A 144 11.66 -4.25 9.97
CA ASN A 144 11.50 -3.75 11.34
C ASN A 144 10.66 -4.68 12.23
N THR A 145 10.14 -5.77 11.68
CA THR A 145 9.37 -6.77 12.42
C THR A 145 10.30 -7.75 13.13
N SER A 146 9.84 -8.38 14.20
CA SER A 146 10.57 -9.45 14.90
C SER A 146 10.55 -10.79 14.16
N LEU A 147 10.01 -10.84 12.95
CA LEU A 147 9.81 -12.06 12.18
C LEU A 147 11.12 -12.57 11.57
N ASN A 148 11.25 -13.89 11.49
CA ASN A 148 12.31 -14.54 10.75
C ASN A 148 12.05 -14.48 9.23
N ASN A 149 13.03 -14.90 8.43
CA ASN A 149 12.94 -14.78 6.97
C ASN A 149 11.83 -15.66 6.36
N GLU A 150 11.55 -16.84 6.92
CA GLU A 150 10.49 -17.70 6.39
C GLU A 150 9.11 -17.12 6.68
N GLU A 151 8.88 -16.61 7.89
CA GLU A 151 7.64 -15.89 8.23
C GLU A 151 7.42 -14.68 7.32
N LYS A 152 8.48 -13.90 7.05
CA LYS A 152 8.40 -12.76 6.12
C LYS A 152 8.02 -13.21 4.72
N LYS A 153 8.64 -14.28 4.21
CA LYS A 153 8.32 -14.83 2.88
C LYS A 153 6.88 -15.32 2.82
N GLU A 154 6.36 -15.95 3.88
CA GLU A 154 4.97 -16.38 3.95
C GLU A 154 3.99 -15.20 3.90
N ILE A 155 4.26 -14.11 4.62
CA ILE A 155 3.46 -12.87 4.53
C ILE A 155 3.45 -12.32 3.10
N ILE A 156 4.60 -12.29 2.42
CA ILE A 156 4.67 -11.84 1.01
C ILE A 156 3.86 -12.77 0.09
N LYS A 157 3.91 -14.09 0.30
CA LYS A 157 3.13 -15.06 -0.49
C LYS A 157 1.62 -14.92 -0.24
N LYS A 158 1.21 -14.62 0.99
CA LYS A 158 -0.18 -14.38 1.41
C LYS A 158 -0.67 -12.95 1.18
N SER A 159 0.15 -12.08 0.57
CA SER A 159 -0.28 -10.75 0.18
C SER A 159 -0.93 -10.79 -1.20
N ILE A 160 -2.16 -10.30 -1.30
CA ILE A 160 -2.89 -10.05 -2.56
C ILE A 160 -2.79 -8.56 -2.86
N ILE A 161 -2.54 -8.25 -4.13
CA ILE A 161 -2.52 -6.87 -4.61
C ILE A 161 -3.55 -6.66 -5.70
N ASN A 162 -4.34 -5.61 -5.55
CA ASN A 162 -5.27 -5.10 -6.53
C ASN A 162 -4.81 -3.70 -6.92
N ILE A 163 -4.66 -3.45 -8.23
CA ILE A 163 -4.19 -2.18 -8.75
C ILE A 163 -5.22 -1.64 -9.72
N GLU A 164 -5.68 -0.42 -9.50
CA GLU A 164 -6.47 0.36 -10.43
C GLU A 164 -5.61 1.50 -10.97
N LEU A 165 -5.42 1.55 -12.29
CA LEU A 165 -4.75 2.65 -12.98
C LEU A 165 -5.76 3.49 -13.74
N ASP A 166 -5.90 4.73 -13.29
CA ASP A 166 -6.80 5.75 -13.81
C ASP A 166 -6.12 6.58 -14.90
N HIS A 167 -6.69 6.55 -16.10
CA HIS A 167 -6.25 7.25 -17.30
C HIS A 167 -7.16 8.47 -17.57
N PRO A 168 -6.66 9.56 -18.20
CA PRO A 168 -7.51 10.68 -18.62
C PRO A 168 -8.73 10.31 -19.46
N SER A 169 -8.63 9.20 -20.18
CA SER A 169 -9.72 8.60 -20.95
C SER A 169 -10.20 7.35 -20.23
N ALA A 170 -11.39 7.39 -19.64
CA ALA A 170 -11.93 6.32 -18.79
C ALA A 170 -11.95 4.94 -19.47
N ASN A 171 -12.15 4.89 -20.80
CA ASN A 171 -12.11 3.66 -21.59
C ASN A 171 -10.72 3.01 -21.68
N GLN A 172 -9.68 3.68 -21.18
CA GLN A 172 -8.32 3.17 -21.11
C GLN A 172 -7.92 2.81 -19.69
N ASN A 173 -8.79 2.95 -18.69
CA ASN A 173 -8.50 2.51 -17.33
C ASN A 173 -8.20 1.01 -17.32
N ILE A 174 -7.25 0.59 -16.49
CA ILE A 174 -6.92 -0.83 -16.34
C ILE A 174 -6.91 -1.22 -14.87
N THR A 175 -7.31 -2.44 -14.62
CA THR A 175 -7.18 -3.09 -13.33
C THR A 175 -6.27 -4.30 -13.45
N CYS A 176 -5.41 -4.50 -12.46
CA CYS A 176 -4.57 -5.68 -12.38
C CYS A 176 -4.68 -6.32 -11.00
N LYS A 177 -4.71 -7.65 -10.92
CA LYS A 177 -4.83 -8.38 -9.64
C LYS A 177 -3.98 -9.65 -9.59
N GLY A 178 -3.61 -10.06 -8.38
CA GLY A 178 -2.96 -11.34 -8.15
C GLY A 178 -2.22 -11.38 -6.83
N THR A 179 -1.50 -12.48 -6.58
CA THR A 179 -0.59 -12.53 -5.43
C THR A 179 0.55 -11.54 -5.64
N LEU A 180 1.06 -10.96 -4.55
CA LEU A 180 2.08 -9.93 -4.58
C LEU A 180 3.37 -10.41 -5.28
N ASN A 181 3.67 -11.71 -5.26
CA ASN A 181 4.81 -12.30 -5.93
C ASN A 181 4.51 -12.89 -7.33
N GLN A 182 3.28 -12.75 -7.84
CA GLN A 182 2.92 -13.25 -9.16
C GLN A 182 3.68 -12.51 -10.27
N VAL A 183 4.06 -13.22 -11.34
CA VAL A 183 4.72 -12.64 -12.51
C VAL A 183 4.10 -13.19 -13.80
N PRO A 184 3.46 -12.34 -14.64
CA PRO A 184 2.94 -11.01 -14.32
C PRO A 184 1.64 -11.07 -13.48
N LEU A 185 1.23 -9.94 -12.91
CA LEU A 185 -0.15 -9.75 -12.43
C LEU A 185 -1.15 -9.86 -13.60
N ASN A 186 -2.36 -10.33 -13.29
CA ASN A 186 -3.43 -10.57 -14.27
C ASN A 186 -4.23 -9.30 -14.56
#